data_AF-A0A3A0FEE2-F1
#
_entry.id   AF-A0A3A0FEE2-F1
#
_cell.length_a   1.000
_cell.length_b   1.000
_cell.length_c   1.000
_cell.angle_alpha   90.00
_cell.angle_beta   90.00
_cell.angle_gamma   90.00
#
_symmetry.space_group_name_H-M   'P 1'
#
loop_
_entity.id
_entity.type
_entity.pdbx_description
1 polymer ?
#
loop_
_entity_poly.entity_id
_entity_poly.type
_entity_poly.pdbx_seq_one_letter_code
_entity_poly.pdbx_strand_id
1 'polypeptide(L)'
;MQLAFVESFEPKTSDFRSQISRAFRNPPDTLLLLGLSPEIETLAKQLRELNKNIPLTSIEAFGLAQNKSAFNGSWYVDPAAPSRPFQERFKSKTGHEYTPPAAFAYDTVAIIAEAFEQTWRENEKPNRAKVAEAIHSIKNFKGVVGAL
;
A
#
# COMPACT_ATOMS: atom_id res chain seq x y z
N MET A 1 10.28 -6.39 -21.39
CA MET A 1 10.03 -7.04 -20.08
C MET A 1 9.13 -8.25 -20.33
N GLN A 2 9.54 -9.44 -19.92
CA GLN A 2 8.76 -10.67 -20.03
C GLN A 2 8.61 -11.30 -18.65
N LEU A 3 7.45 -11.91 -18.37
CA LEU A 3 7.20 -12.63 -17.14
C LEU A 3 7.88 -14.01 -17.20
N ALA A 4 8.91 -14.22 -16.39
CA ALA A 4 9.66 -15.48 -16.36
C ALA A 4 8.95 -16.58 -15.53
N PHE A 5 8.29 -16.19 -14.43
CA PHE A 5 7.53 -17.10 -13.56
C PHE A 5 6.55 -16.31 -12.67
N VAL A 6 5.61 -17.01 -12.04
CA VAL A 6 4.72 -16.49 -10.98
C VAL A 6 4.61 -17.55 -9.89
N GLU A 7 4.72 -17.13 -8.63
CA GLU A 7 4.49 -17.97 -7.46
C GLU A 7 3.66 -17.17 -6.46
N SER A 8 2.79 -17.85 -5.73
CA SER A 8 2.05 -17.31 -4.59
C SER A 8 2.50 -17.99 -3.30
N PHE A 9 2.21 -17.36 -2.18
CA PHE A 9 2.43 -17.93 -0.85
C PHE A 9 1.28 -17.55 0.05
N GLU A 10 1.01 -18.42 1.02
CA GLU A 10 -0.02 -18.18 2.02
C GLU A 10 0.52 -17.26 3.13
N PRO A 11 -0.36 -16.50 3.80
CA PRO A 11 0.02 -15.80 5.03
C PRO A 11 0.69 -16.77 6.02
N LYS A 12 1.70 -16.27 6.76
CA LYS A 12 2.53 -17.04 7.70
C LYS A 12 3.52 -18.01 7.04
N THR A 13 3.72 -17.94 5.72
CA THR A 13 4.80 -18.69 5.07
C THR A 13 6.15 -18.21 5.59
N SER A 14 6.96 -19.12 6.11
CA SER A 14 8.29 -18.83 6.66
C SER A 14 9.43 -19.55 5.94
N ASP A 15 9.11 -20.45 5.00
CA ASP A 15 10.07 -21.17 4.18
C ASP A 15 9.73 -21.04 2.69
N PHE A 16 10.60 -20.33 1.98
CA PHE A 16 10.49 -20.06 0.56
C PHE A 16 11.55 -20.80 -0.26
N ARG A 17 12.38 -21.67 0.36
CA ARG A 17 13.50 -22.32 -0.35
C ARG A 17 13.04 -23.13 -1.57
N SER A 18 11.85 -23.74 -1.48
CA SER A 18 11.28 -24.48 -2.62
C SER A 18 10.87 -23.55 -3.76
N GLN A 19 10.21 -22.42 -3.44
CA GLN A 19 9.76 -21.39 -4.37
C GLN A 19 10.97 -20.74 -5.05
N ILE A 20 11.99 -20.36 -4.27
CA ILE A 20 13.25 -19.83 -4.78
C ILE A 20 13.91 -20.83 -5.74
N SER A 21 13.99 -22.11 -5.35
CA SER A 21 14.58 -23.13 -6.22
C SER A 21 13.83 -23.27 -7.55
N ARG A 22 12.48 -23.17 -7.54
CA ARG A 22 11.67 -23.19 -8.76
C ARG A 22 11.88 -21.96 -9.63
N ALA A 23 11.89 -20.76 -9.02
CA ALA A 23 12.11 -19.50 -9.69
C ALA A 23 13.47 -19.44 -10.41
N PHE A 24 14.50 -20.04 -9.81
CA PHE A 24 15.87 -20.00 -10.34
C PHE A 24 16.22 -21.17 -11.29
N ARG A 25 15.27 -22.02 -11.68
CA ARG A 25 15.48 -22.96 -12.80
C ARG A 25 15.66 -22.23 -14.12
N ASN A 26 15.00 -21.09 -14.28
CA ASN A 26 15.22 -20.13 -15.35
C ASN A 26 15.40 -18.75 -14.68
N PRO A 27 16.65 -18.37 -14.32
CA PRO A 27 16.90 -17.23 -13.46
C PRO A 27 16.26 -15.93 -13.98
N PRO A 28 15.46 -15.23 -13.17
CA PRO A 28 14.90 -13.94 -13.54
C PRO A 28 15.93 -12.81 -13.36
N ASP A 29 15.78 -11.72 -14.11
CA ASP A 29 16.61 -10.51 -13.94
C ASP A 29 16.22 -9.69 -12.70
N THR A 30 14.97 -9.83 -12.22
CA THR A 30 14.45 -9.13 -11.04
C THR A 30 13.26 -9.86 -10.44
N LEU A 31 12.94 -9.59 -9.17
CA LEU A 31 11.73 -10.07 -8.50
C LEU A 31 10.84 -8.93 -8.06
N LEU A 32 9.59 -8.96 -8.51
CA LEU A 32 8.50 -8.16 -7.96
C LEU A 32 7.90 -8.90 -6.76
N LEU A 33 8.08 -8.37 -5.56
CA LEU A 33 7.54 -8.93 -4.33
C LEU A 33 6.22 -8.26 -3.97
N LEU A 34 5.13 -9.02 -4.07
CA LEU A 34 3.78 -8.59 -3.67
C LEU A 34 3.36 -9.36 -2.43
N GLY A 35 3.60 -8.78 -1.27
CA GLY A 35 3.30 -9.37 0.04
C GLY A 35 3.53 -8.38 1.15
N LEU A 36 3.30 -8.80 2.39
CA LEU A 36 3.50 -7.97 3.57
C LEU A 36 4.57 -8.57 4.48
N SER A 37 4.93 -7.82 5.52
CA SER A 37 5.78 -8.34 6.58
C SER A 37 5.04 -9.38 7.42
N PRO A 38 5.75 -10.42 7.92
CA PRO A 38 7.21 -10.64 7.81
C PRO A 38 7.64 -11.49 6.59
N GLU A 39 6.71 -11.89 5.72
CA GLU A 39 6.97 -12.84 4.63
C GLU A 39 7.99 -12.29 3.62
N ILE A 40 7.84 -11.03 3.23
CA ILE A 40 8.74 -10.40 2.25
C ILE A 40 10.17 -10.28 2.78
N GLU A 41 10.36 -10.00 4.07
CA GLU A 41 11.69 -9.95 4.68
C GLU A 41 12.30 -11.34 4.82
N THR A 42 11.48 -12.34 5.17
CA THR A 42 11.90 -13.75 5.23
C THR A 42 12.35 -14.23 3.85
N LEU A 43 11.59 -13.93 2.80
CA LEU A 43 11.96 -14.27 1.42
C LEU A 43 13.25 -13.57 1.00
N ALA A 44 13.39 -12.26 1.25
CA ALA A 44 14.61 -11.52 0.94
C ALA A 44 15.83 -12.06 1.69
N LYS A 45 15.65 -12.48 2.95
CA LYS A 45 16.70 -13.12 3.74
C LYS A 45 17.13 -14.46 3.12
N GLN A 46 16.19 -15.33 2.78
CA GLN A 46 16.49 -16.64 2.21
C GLN A 46 17.11 -16.56 0.81
N LEU A 47 16.74 -15.56 0.01
CA LEU A 47 17.43 -15.27 -1.25
C LEU A 47 18.92 -14.98 -1.02
N ARG A 48 19.25 -14.14 -0.01
CA ARG A 48 20.64 -13.85 0.36
C ARG A 48 21.38 -15.08 0.88
N GLU A 49 20.75 -15.87 1.76
CA GLU A 49 21.33 -17.12 2.30
C GLU A 49 21.65 -18.15 1.20
N LEU A 50 20.86 -18.16 0.13
CA LEU A 50 21.05 -19.01 -1.05
C LEU A 50 21.96 -18.37 -2.13
N ASN A 51 22.63 -17.25 -1.83
CA ASN A 51 23.47 -16.49 -2.76
C ASN A 51 22.74 -16.05 -4.05
N LYS A 52 21.44 -15.75 -3.95
CA LYS A 52 20.60 -15.27 -5.05
C LYS A 52 20.46 -13.75 -5.00
N ASN A 53 21.53 -13.06 -5.37
CA ASN A 53 21.65 -11.60 -5.28
C ASN A 53 21.08 -10.87 -6.51
N ILE A 54 19.78 -11.02 -6.77
CA ILE A 54 19.11 -10.31 -7.87
C ILE A 54 18.35 -9.08 -7.36
N PRO A 55 18.17 -8.04 -8.20
CA PRO A 55 17.38 -6.87 -7.85
C PRO A 55 15.96 -7.23 -7.39
N LEU A 56 15.55 -6.68 -6.26
CA LEU A 56 14.18 -6.78 -5.74
C LEU A 56 13.43 -5.48 -6.02
N THR A 57 12.12 -5.59 -6.25
CA THR A 57 11.22 -4.47 -6.36
C THR A 57 9.85 -4.81 -5.77
N SER A 58 9.00 -3.81 -5.58
CA SER A 58 7.66 -3.96 -5.05
C SER A 58 6.74 -2.81 -5.45
N ILE A 59 5.46 -2.97 -5.15
CA ILE A 59 4.45 -1.92 -5.10
C ILE A 59 4.05 -1.81 -3.63
N GLU A 60 4.34 -0.67 -3.01
CA GLU A 60 4.07 -0.26 -1.62
C GLU A 60 4.76 -1.08 -0.52
N ALA A 61 4.96 -2.38 -0.70
CA ALA A 61 5.29 -3.29 0.40
C ALA A 61 6.59 -2.93 1.13
N PHE A 62 7.60 -2.44 0.42
CA PHE A 62 8.87 -2.03 1.04
C PHE A 62 8.71 -0.80 1.93
N GLY A 63 7.82 0.13 1.58
CA GLY A 63 7.47 1.29 2.40
C GLY A 63 6.73 0.91 3.70
N LEU A 64 6.02 -0.22 3.67
CA LEU A 64 5.27 -0.78 4.79
C LEU A 64 6.03 -1.85 5.59
N ALA A 65 7.23 -2.25 5.13
CA ALA A 65 7.99 -3.31 5.75
C ALA A 65 8.37 -2.98 7.21
N GLN A 66 8.24 -3.96 8.10
CA GLN A 66 8.68 -3.86 9.49
C GLN A 66 10.21 -3.69 9.57
N ASN A 67 10.95 -4.37 8.69
CA ASN A 67 12.39 -4.18 8.57
C ASN A 67 12.77 -3.69 7.16
N LYS A 68 12.67 -2.38 6.94
CA LYS A 68 13.03 -1.71 5.67
C LYS A 68 14.46 -1.95 5.23
N SER A 69 15.40 -2.19 6.16
CA SER A 69 16.81 -2.42 5.83
C SER A 69 17.03 -3.68 4.99
N ALA A 70 16.09 -4.64 5.03
CA ALA A 70 16.10 -5.82 4.20
C ALA A 70 16.03 -5.52 2.69
N PHE A 71 15.61 -4.30 2.32
CA PHE A 71 15.39 -3.84 0.95
C PHE A 71 16.25 -2.61 0.57
N ASN A 72 17.27 -2.27 1.36
CA ASN A 72 18.17 -1.16 1.04
C ASN A 72 18.76 -1.30 -0.37
N GLY A 73 18.71 -0.22 -1.16
CA GLY A 73 19.17 -0.19 -2.55
C GLY A 73 18.14 -0.73 -3.57
N SER A 74 16.99 -1.22 -3.13
CA SER A 74 15.89 -1.62 -4.01
C SER A 74 15.04 -0.42 -4.41
N TRP A 75 14.49 -0.45 -5.62
CA TRP A 75 13.50 0.52 -6.10
C TRP A 75 12.10 -0.08 -5.96
N TYR A 76 11.11 0.75 -5.64
CA TYR A 76 9.71 0.36 -5.52
C TYR A 76 8.81 1.55 -5.87
N VAL A 77 7.54 1.27 -6.13
CA VAL A 77 6.53 2.30 -6.36
C VAL A 77 5.70 2.45 -5.09
N ASP A 78 5.41 3.69 -4.70
CA ASP A 78 4.58 4.04 -3.54
C ASP A 78 3.72 5.25 -3.92
N PRO A 79 2.56 5.51 -3.28
CA PRO A 79 1.82 6.73 -3.46
C PRO A 79 2.67 7.96 -3.11
N ALA A 80 2.31 9.10 -3.70
CA ALA A 80 2.88 10.37 -3.29
C ALA A 80 2.60 10.61 -1.79
N ALA A 81 3.56 11.24 -1.12
CA ALA A 81 3.37 11.66 0.26
C ALA A 81 2.13 12.59 0.35
N PRO A 82 1.28 12.44 1.39
CA PRO A 82 0.16 13.33 1.60
C PRO A 82 0.66 14.74 1.94
N SER A 83 -0.25 15.71 1.92
CA SER A 83 0.06 17.09 2.26
C SER A 83 0.80 17.21 3.60
N ARG A 84 1.80 18.10 3.65
CA ARG A 84 2.58 18.36 4.88
C ARG A 84 1.70 18.68 6.10
N PRO A 85 0.62 19.49 5.99
CA PRO A 85 -0.28 19.72 7.12
C PRO A 85 -0.93 18.45 7.67
N PHE A 86 -1.28 17.48 6.82
CA PHE A 86 -1.79 16.19 7.27
C PHE A 86 -0.73 15.41 8.05
N GLN A 87 0.51 15.34 7.54
CA GLN A 87 1.61 14.63 8.19
C GLN A 87 1.85 15.17 9.62
N GLU A 88 1.96 16.50 9.75
CA GLU A 88 2.19 17.17 11.04
C GLU A 88 1.04 16.94 12.03
N ARG A 89 -0.21 17.08 11.57
CA ARG A 89 -1.40 16.86 12.40
C ARG A 89 -1.55 15.39 12.81
N PHE A 90 -1.27 14.46 11.90
CA PHE A 90 -1.35 13.03 12.18
C PHE A 90 -0.36 12.64 13.27
N LYS A 91 0.90 13.07 13.13
CA LYS A 91 1.94 12.82 14.14
C LYS A 91 1.61 13.46 15.48
N SER A 92 1.15 14.70 15.49
CA SER A 92 0.76 15.39 16.73
C SER A 92 -0.39 14.69 17.48
N LYS A 93 -1.36 14.14 16.75
CA LYS A 93 -2.53 13.48 17.37
C LYS A 93 -2.28 12.03 17.78
N THR A 94 -1.47 11.30 17.02
CA THR A 94 -1.31 9.85 17.21
C THR A 94 0.01 9.47 17.85
N GLY A 95 1.02 10.36 17.83
CA GLY A 95 2.39 10.06 18.21
C GLY A 95 3.17 9.24 17.18
N HIS A 96 2.57 8.90 16.03
CA HIS A 96 3.15 8.03 15.01
C HIS A 96 3.31 8.76 13.67
N GLU A 97 4.29 8.36 12.87
CA GLU A 97 4.34 8.74 11.46
C GLU A 97 3.13 8.17 10.71
N TYR A 98 2.68 8.86 9.66
CA TYR A 98 1.59 8.35 8.84
C TYR A 98 2.04 7.13 8.03
N THR A 99 1.07 6.31 7.64
CA THR A 99 1.23 5.32 6.57
C THR A 99 0.33 5.74 5.39
N PRO A 100 0.65 5.38 4.14
CA PRO A 100 -0.21 5.71 3.00
C PRO A 100 -1.68 5.31 3.21
N PRO A 101 -2.01 4.12 3.76
CA PRO A 101 -3.40 3.76 4.08
C PRO A 101 -4.11 4.73 5.01
N ALA A 102 -3.41 5.34 5.98
CA ALA A 102 -4.02 6.30 6.89
C ALA A 102 -4.46 7.59 6.19
N ALA A 103 -3.69 8.04 5.19
CA ALA A 103 -4.03 9.21 4.40
C ALA A 103 -5.23 8.94 3.47
N PHE A 104 -5.26 7.77 2.81
CA PHE A 104 -6.42 7.36 2.00
C PHE A 104 -7.70 7.20 2.84
N ALA A 105 -7.58 6.61 4.04
CA ALA A 105 -8.72 6.49 4.95
C ALA A 105 -9.24 7.86 5.39
N TYR A 106 -8.35 8.83 5.63
CA TYR A 106 -8.72 10.20 5.97
C TYR A 106 -9.56 10.85 4.86
N ASP A 107 -9.09 10.81 3.62
CA ASP A 107 -9.83 11.38 2.48
C ASP A 107 -11.13 10.63 2.20
N THR A 108 -11.15 9.31 2.35
CA THR A 108 -12.38 8.51 2.18
C THR A 108 -13.47 8.95 3.16
N VAL A 109 -13.13 9.12 4.44
CA VAL A 109 -14.09 9.58 5.45
C VAL A 109 -14.54 11.01 5.17
N ALA A 110 -13.63 11.88 4.71
CA ALA A 110 -13.95 13.25 4.37
C ALA A 110 -14.90 13.37 3.16
N ILE A 111 -14.70 12.57 2.12
CA ILE A 111 -15.61 12.47 0.96
C ILE A 111 -17.00 11.99 1.40
N ILE A 112 -17.05 10.96 2.27
CA ILE A 112 -18.32 10.45 2.79
C ILE A 112 -19.03 11.54 3.60
N ALA A 113 -18.31 12.25 4.49
CA ALA A 113 -18.88 13.33 5.28
C ALA A 113 -19.45 14.44 4.40
N GLU A 114 -18.72 14.88 3.36
CA GLU A 114 -19.19 15.88 2.41
C GLU A 114 -20.47 15.41 1.69
N ALA A 115 -20.55 14.16 1.26
CA ALA A 115 -21.76 13.62 0.64
C ALA A 115 -22.96 13.59 1.59
N PHE A 116 -22.75 13.29 2.88
CA PHE A 116 -23.80 13.39 3.90
C PHE A 116 -24.24 14.85 4.11
N GLU A 117 -23.31 15.80 4.14
CA GLU A 117 -23.62 17.23 4.26
C GLU A 117 -24.42 17.75 3.05
N GLN A 118 -24.04 17.35 1.82
CA GLN A 118 -24.76 17.73 0.59
C GLN A 118 -26.20 17.20 0.54
N THR A 119 -26.45 16.02 1.14
CA THR A 119 -27.75 15.35 1.13
C THR A 119 -28.61 15.67 2.34
N TRP A 120 -28.04 16.27 3.39
CA TRP A 120 -28.75 16.61 4.62
C TRP A 120 -29.80 17.70 4.38
N ARG A 121 -31.03 17.47 4.86
CA ARG A 121 -32.11 18.47 4.90
C ARG A 121 -32.74 18.44 6.29
N GLU A 122 -33.20 19.59 6.78
CA GLU A 122 -33.75 19.74 8.15
C GLU A 122 -34.85 18.71 8.47
N ASN A 123 -35.69 18.36 7.49
CA ASN A 123 -36.81 17.45 7.65
C ASN A 123 -36.64 16.11 6.90
N GLU A 124 -35.47 15.84 6.32
CA GLU A 124 -35.21 14.60 5.60
C GLU A 124 -33.77 14.13 5.85
N LYS A 125 -33.63 13.03 6.59
CA LYS A 125 -32.33 12.42 6.81
C LYS A 125 -31.80 11.82 5.50
N PRO A 126 -30.49 11.95 5.22
CA PRO A 126 -29.86 11.24 4.11
C PRO A 126 -30.14 9.75 4.16
N ASN A 127 -30.43 9.16 3.00
CA ASN A 127 -30.50 7.71 2.83
C ASN A 127 -29.33 7.23 1.96
N ARG A 128 -29.08 5.92 1.98
CA ARG A 128 -27.95 5.30 1.28
C ARG A 128 -27.90 5.65 -0.22
N ALA A 129 -29.04 5.64 -0.91
CA ALA A 129 -29.07 5.90 -2.35
C ALA A 129 -28.66 7.35 -2.66
N LYS A 130 -29.26 8.32 -1.94
CA LYS A 130 -28.93 9.74 -2.08
C LYS A 130 -27.46 10.03 -1.77
N VAL A 131 -26.91 9.43 -0.70
CA VAL A 131 -25.50 9.61 -0.34
C VAL A 131 -24.57 9.02 -1.39
N ALA A 132 -24.88 7.84 -1.93
CA ALA A 132 -24.08 7.24 -3.00
C ALA A 132 -24.09 8.11 -4.27
N GLU A 133 -25.25 8.63 -4.67
CA GLU A 133 -25.37 9.59 -5.78
C GLU A 133 -24.54 10.86 -5.52
N ALA A 134 -24.59 11.40 -4.29
CA ALA A 134 -23.79 12.56 -3.92
C ALA A 134 -22.28 12.29 -4.00
N ILE A 135 -21.80 11.12 -3.52
CA ILE A 135 -20.39 10.71 -3.67
C ILE A 135 -19.98 10.73 -5.15
N HIS A 136 -20.80 10.17 -6.05
CA HIS A 136 -20.51 10.18 -7.48
C HIS A 136 -20.53 11.57 -8.12
N SER A 137 -21.20 12.54 -7.49
CA SER A 137 -21.28 13.91 -7.97
C SER A 137 -20.09 14.79 -7.53
N ILE A 138 -19.36 14.38 -6.49
CA ILE A 138 -18.16 15.07 -6.01
C ILE A 138 -17.07 14.98 -7.08
N LYS A 139 -16.49 16.13 -7.45
CA LYS A 139 -15.40 16.25 -8.41
C LYS A 139 -14.32 17.16 -7.87
N ASN A 140 -13.06 16.84 -8.14
CA ASN A 140 -11.90 17.63 -7.71
C ASN A 140 -11.89 17.84 -6.18
N PHE A 141 -12.24 16.79 -5.43
CA PHE A 141 -12.18 16.81 -3.98
C PHE A 141 -10.74 17.09 -3.55
N LYS A 142 -10.56 18.11 -2.70
CA LYS A 142 -9.24 18.55 -2.25
C LYS A 142 -8.79 17.68 -1.08
N GLY A 143 -8.37 16.46 -1.39
CA GLY A 143 -7.85 15.51 -0.42
C GLY A 143 -6.44 15.84 0.05
N VAL A 144 -6.04 15.18 1.13
CA VAL A 144 -4.67 15.21 1.64
C VAL A 144 -3.73 14.40 0.75
N VAL A 145 -4.23 13.41 0.00
CA VAL A 145 -3.43 12.65 -0.99
C VAL A 145 -3.40 13.27 -2.38
N GLY A 146 -4.05 14.43 -2.57
CA GLY A 146 -4.15 15.13 -3.86
C GLY A 146 -5.60 15.46 -4.22
N ALA A 147 -5.80 15.94 -5.45
CA ALA A 147 -7.14 16.15 -5.99
C ALA A 147 -7.72 14.81 -6.45
N LEU A 148 -8.95 14.51 -6.01
CA LEU A 148 -9.70 13.28 -6.31
C LEU A 148 -10.95 13.55 -7.16
#